data_AF-A0A3M9NQT3-F1
#
_entry.id   AF-A0A3M9NQT3-F1
#
_cell.length_a   1.000
_cell.length_b   1.000
_cell.length_c   1.000
_cell.angle_alpha   90.00
_cell.angle_beta   90.00
_cell.angle_gamma   90.00
#
_symmetry.space_group_name_H-M   'P 1'
#
loop_
_entity.id
_entity.type
_entity.pdbx_description
1 polymer ?
#
loop_
_entity_poly.entity_id
_entity_poly.type
_entity_poly.pdbx_seq_one_letter_code
_entity_poly.pdbx_strand_id
1 'polypeptide(L)' 'MADVHSKEIRSKNMAAIKGKNTKPEMLVRKFLHANGFRYKLHDKSLPRQTVSFNEQ' A
#
# COMPACT_ATOMS: atom_id res chain seq x y z
N MET A 1 -9.18 13.00 23.60
CA MET A 1 -7.97 12.77 22.79
C MET A 1 -7.93 13.85 21.72
N ALA A 2 -7.05 14.84 21.83
CA ALA A 2 -7.01 15.98 20.90
C ALA A 2 -6.09 15.66 19.72
N ASP A 3 -6.53 16.00 18.50
CA ASP A 3 -5.72 15.92 17.29
C ASP A 3 -4.49 16.82 17.46
N VAL A 4 -3.30 16.23 17.38
CA VAL A 4 -2.01 16.93 17.53
C VAL A 4 -1.79 17.92 16.38
N HIS A 5 -2.54 17.78 15.28
CA HIS A 5 -2.37 18.57 14.07
C HIS A 5 -3.60 19.46 13.82
N SER A 6 -3.35 20.68 13.36
CA SER A 6 -4.42 21.56 12.90
C SER A 6 -5.12 20.96 11.68
N LYS A 7 -6.40 21.32 11.48
CA LYS A 7 -7.24 20.81 10.38
C LYS A 7 -6.58 20.95 9.01
N GLU A 8 -5.82 22.02 8.79
CA GLU A 8 -5.08 22.28 7.56
C GLU A 8 -3.89 21.33 7.38
N ILE A 9 -3.13 21.07 8.45
CA ILE A 9 -2.01 20.13 8.44
C ILE A 9 -2.52 18.71 8.19
N ARG A 10 -3.62 18.31 8.83
CA ARG A 10 -4.27 17.03 8.58
C ARG A 10 -4.72 16.92 7.12
N SER A 11 -5.35 17.96 6.56
CA SER A 11 -5.78 17.95 5.15
C SER A 11 -4.60 17.81 4.19
N LYS A 12 -3.49 18.50 4.45
CA LYS A 12 -2.26 18.38 3.64
C LYS A 12 -1.63 17.00 3.75
N ASN A 13 -1.56 16.44 4.95
CA ASN A 13 -1.03 15.10 5.18
C ASN A 13 -1.90 14.04 4.51
N MET A 14 -3.22 14.12 4.64
CA MET A 14 -4.16 13.19 4.00
C MET A 14 -4.11 13.30 2.47
N ALA A 15 -3.93 14.49 1.91
CA ALA A 15 -3.75 14.68 0.47
C ALA A 15 -2.40 14.12 -0.06
N ALA A 16 -1.38 14.06 0.79
CA ALA A 16 -0.07 13.48 0.44
C ALA A 16 -0.07 11.95 0.43
N ILE A 17 -1.04 11.30 1.08
CA ILE A 17 -1.20 9.83 1.10
C ILE A 17 -1.79 9.39 -0.25
N LYS A 18 -0.92 9.05 -1.20
CA LYS A 18 -1.32 8.47 -2.49
C LYS A 18 -1.73 7.01 -2.28
N GLY A 19 -2.88 6.61 -2.83
CA GLY A 19 -3.40 5.24 -2.72
C GLY A 19 -2.63 4.17 -3.50
N LYS A 20 -1.47 4.51 -4.08
CA LYS A 20 -0.60 3.62 -4.87
C LYS A 20 0.86 4.03 -4.70
N ASN A 21 1.77 3.05 -4.76
CA ASN A 21 3.21 3.22 -4.57
C ASN A 21 3.57 3.80 -3.19
N THR A 22 2.83 3.36 -2.17
CA THR A 22 3.17 3.75 -0.80
C THR A 22 4.51 3.11 -0.38
N LYS A 23 5.17 3.70 0.62
CA LYS A 23 6.40 3.13 1.21
C LYS A 23 6.27 1.64 1.59
N PRO A 24 5.19 1.19 2.28
CA PRO A 24 5.03 -0.24 2.58
C PRO A 24 4.85 -1.10 1.31
N GLU A 25 4.10 -0.64 0.30
CA GLU A 25 4.00 -1.37 -0.97
C GLU A 25 5.37 -1.51 -1.63
N MET A 26 6.20 -0.46 -1.66
CA MET A 26 7.55 -0.54 -2.24
C MET A 26 8.46 -1.51 -1.49
N LEU A 27 8.32 -1.61 -0.17
CA LEU A 27 9.09 -2.55 0.65
C LEU A 27 8.71 -4.00 0.30
N VAL A 28 7.41 -4.29 0.25
CA VAL A 28 6.91 -5.62 -0.14
C VAL A 28 7.30 -5.96 -1.59
N ARG A 29 7.26 -4.99 -2.51
CA ARG A 29 7.71 -5.18 -3.91
C ARG A 29 9.17 -5.60 -3.99
N LYS A 30 10.04 -4.93 -3.22
CA LYS A 30 11.47 -5.25 -3.17
C LYS A 30 11.69 -6.62 -2.54
N PHE A 31 10.98 -6.93 -1.45
CA PHE A 31 11.07 -8.22 -0.78
C PHE A 31 10.65 -9.38 -1.71
N LEU A 32 9.48 -9.27 -2.36
CA LEU A 32 8.98 -10.32 -3.25
C LEU A 32 9.88 -10.50 -4.48
N HIS A 33 10.37 -9.40 -5.06
CA HIS A 33 11.29 -9.46 -6.19
C HIS A 33 12.63 -10.11 -5.81
N ALA A 34 13.15 -9.83 -4.61
CA ALA A 34 14.38 -10.46 -4.11
C ALA A 34 14.21 -11.96 -3.88
N ASN A 35 13.01 -12.40 -3.50
CA ASN A 35 12.69 -13.83 -3.31
C ASN A 35 12.23 -14.53 -4.60
N GLY A 36 12.27 -13.87 -5.76
CA GLY A 36 11.90 -14.48 -7.05
C GLY A 36 10.39 -14.67 -7.28
N PHE A 37 9.54 -14.11 -6.41
CA PHE A 37 8.09 -14.22 -6.57
C PHE A 37 7.56 -13.30 -7.66
N ARG A 38 6.74 -13.85 -8.57
CA ARG A 38 5.95 -13.06 -9.52
C ARG A 38 4.68 -12.57 -8.84
N TYR A 39 4.53 -11.25 -8.70
CA TYR A 39 3.34 -10.62 -8.14
C TYR A 39 2.71 -9.67 -9.15
N LYS A 40 1.38 -9.53 -9.12
CA LYS A 40 0.63 -8.52 -9.89
C LYS A 40 0.20 -7.42 -8.93
N LEU A 41 0.53 -6.16 -9.27
CA LEU A 41 0.11 -5.00 -8.48
C LEU A 41 -1.23 -4.47 -9.02
N HIS A 42 -2.18 -4.21 -8.13
CA HIS A 42 -3.50 -3.63 -8.46
C HIS A 42 -4.30 -4.42 -9.52
N ASP A 43 -4.41 -5.73 -9.35
CA ASP A 43 -5.28 -6.52 -10.21
C ASP A 43 -6.74 -6.05 -10.03
N LYS A 44 -7.32 -5.47 -11.08
CA LYS A 44 -8.71 -4.99 -11.10
C LYS A 44 -9.72 -6.15 -11.14
N SER A 45 -9.24 -7.36 -11.46
CA SER A 45 -10.01 -8.60 -11.46
C SER A 45 -10.30 -9.11 -10.05
N LEU A 46 -9.44 -8.77 -9.08
CA LEU A 46 -9.58 -9.22 -7.72
C LEU A 46 -10.44 -8.22 -6.93
N PRO A 47 -11.49 -8.68 -6.23
CA PRO A 47 -12.24 -7.82 -5.33
C PRO A 47 -11.26 -7.23 -4.31
N ARG A 48 -11.34 -5.91 -4.14
CA ARG A 48 -10.47 -5.16 -3.23
C ARG A 48 -10.46 -5.89 -1.87
N GLN A 49 -9.28 -6.37 -1.48
CA GLN A 49 -8.95 -6.95 -0.16
C GLN A 49 -9.05 -8.48 -0.01
N THR A 50 -8.28 -9.26 -0.77
CA THR A 50 -7.72 -10.53 -0.24
C THR A 50 -6.38 -10.82 -0.92
N VAL A 51 -5.31 -10.93 -0.13
CA VAL A 51 -4.00 -11.37 -0.62
C VAL A 51 -4.01 -12.90 -0.57
N SER A 52 -4.37 -13.54 -1.68
CA SER A 52 -4.30 -15.00 -1.78
C SER A 52 -2.86 -15.39 -2.12
N PHE A 53 -2.12 -15.87 -1.12
CA PHE A 53 -0.85 -16.55 -1.35
C PHE A 53 -1.17 -17.95 -1.85
N ASN A 54 -0.60 -18.31 -3.00
CA ASN A 54 -0.70 -19.66 -3.54
C ASN A 54 0.65 -20.34 -3.28
N GLU A 55 0.69 -21.27 -2.33
CA GLU A 55 1.83 -22.16 -2.11
C GLU A 55 1.80 -23.29 -3.15
N GLN A 56 2.98 -23.68 -3.62
CA GLN A 56 3.17 -24.92 -4.38
C GLN A 56 3.23 -26.11 -3.43
#